data_AF-A0A196NFW4-F1
#
_entry.id   AF-A0A196NFW4-F1
#
_cell.length_a   1.000
_cell.length_b   1.000
_cell.length_c   1.000
_cell.angle_alpha   90.00
_cell.angle_beta   90.00
_cell.angle_gamma   90.00
#
_symmetry.space_group_name_H-M   'P 1'
#
loop_
_entity.id
_entity.type
_entity.pdbx_description
1 polymer ?
#
loop_
_entity_poly.entity_id
_entity_poly.type
_entity_poly.pdbx_seq_one_letter_code
_entity_poly.pdbx_strand_id
1 'polypeptide(L)'
;MRTSAWRCIKKAFLTLSAALGLAGCAAASSTECKSISKEKAVELAREQKRGMLSRAFRSRQENFASDTAILAGDRAGYAAKVSFKGKDGQELVGLIGEDCYVGWTIK
;
A
#
# COMPACT_ATOMS: atom_id res chain seq x y z
N MET A 1 -40.95 -3.75 -15.65
CA MET A 1 -40.79 -5.20 -15.90
C MET A 1 -39.57 -5.43 -16.79
N ARG A 2 -38.81 -6.50 -16.51
CA ARG A 2 -37.74 -7.14 -17.32
C ARG A 2 -36.30 -6.67 -17.10
N THR A 3 -35.67 -7.41 -16.19
CA THR A 3 -34.31 -7.99 -16.23
C THR A 3 -33.64 -8.05 -17.62
N SER A 4 -32.32 -7.81 -17.66
CA SER A 4 -31.41 -8.45 -18.62
C SER A 4 -29.99 -8.43 -18.07
N ALA A 5 -29.56 -9.56 -17.50
CA ALA A 5 -28.18 -10.00 -17.54
C ALA A 5 -27.73 -10.05 -19.01
N TRP A 6 -26.45 -9.85 -19.32
CA TRP A 6 -25.80 -10.52 -20.46
C TRP A 6 -24.33 -10.78 -20.18
N ARG A 7 -23.95 -12.01 -20.52
CA ARG A 7 -22.69 -12.71 -20.26
C ARG A 7 -21.55 -12.15 -21.11
N CYS A 8 -20.35 -12.12 -20.53
CA CYS A 8 -19.09 -12.00 -21.25
C CYS A 8 -18.96 -13.14 -22.27
N ILE A 9 -18.96 -12.81 -23.56
CA ILE A 9 -18.63 -13.73 -24.64
C ILE A 9 -17.12 -13.79 -24.78
N LYS A 10 -16.54 -14.95 -24.46
CA LYS A 10 -15.18 -15.36 -24.87
C LYS A 10 -15.07 -15.31 -26.39
N LYS A 11 -14.17 -14.50 -26.93
CA LYS A 11 -13.59 -14.72 -28.27
C LYS A 11 -12.09 -14.50 -28.19
N ALA A 12 -11.35 -15.62 -28.27
CA ALA A 12 -9.97 -15.62 -28.70
C ALA A 12 -9.94 -15.23 -30.17
N PHE A 13 -9.27 -14.13 -30.50
CA PHE A 13 -8.86 -13.82 -31.86
C PHE A 13 -7.47 -13.20 -31.81
N LEU A 14 -6.51 -13.94 -32.37
CA LEU A 14 -5.14 -13.49 -32.61
C LEU A 14 -5.16 -12.18 -33.40
N THR A 15 -4.57 -11.12 -32.86
CA THR A 15 -3.98 -10.04 -33.66
C THR A 15 -2.77 -9.49 -32.93
N LEU A 16 -1.62 -9.74 -33.56
CA LEU A 16 -0.34 -9.12 -33.31
C LEU A 16 -0.51 -7.61 -33.55
N SER A 17 -0.42 -6.79 -32.50
CA SER A 17 -0.24 -5.35 -32.62
C SER A 17 0.52 -4.85 -31.40
N ALA A 18 1.77 -4.50 -31.65
CA ALA A 18 2.58 -3.70 -30.75
C ALA A 18 1.87 -2.35 -30.53
N ALA A 19 1.33 -2.16 -29.35
CA ALA A 19 1.08 -0.86 -28.78
C ALA A 19 1.44 -0.97 -27.31
N LEU A 20 2.36 -0.11 -26.86
CA LEU A 20 2.60 0.17 -25.45
C LEU A 20 1.29 0.71 -24.85
N GLY A 21 0.35 -0.17 -24.56
CA GLY A 21 -0.73 0.10 -23.64
C GLY A 21 -0.17 -0.07 -22.25
N LEU A 22 0.42 0.99 -21.70
CA LEU A 22 0.45 1.14 -20.26
C LEU A 22 -0.98 0.87 -19.79
N ALA A 23 -1.21 -0.29 -19.17
CA ALA A 23 -2.36 -0.54 -18.31
C ALA A 23 -2.19 0.39 -17.10
N GLY A 24 -2.39 1.68 -17.36
CA GLY A 24 -2.40 2.75 -16.39
C GLY A 24 -3.71 2.69 -15.65
N CYS A 25 -3.58 2.72 -14.32
CA CYS A 25 -4.64 2.93 -13.36
C CYS A 25 -5.75 1.87 -13.36
N ALA A 26 -5.42 0.69 -12.83
CA ALA A 26 -6.25 0.25 -11.72
C ALA A 26 -6.10 1.30 -10.61
N ALA A 27 -6.96 2.33 -10.63
CA ALA A 27 -7.23 3.09 -9.42
C ALA A 27 -7.66 2.04 -8.42
N ALA A 28 -6.78 1.74 -7.45
CA ALA A 28 -7.09 0.84 -6.37
C ALA A 28 -8.46 1.26 -5.86
N SER A 29 -9.42 0.34 -5.93
CA SER A 29 -10.72 0.54 -5.31
C SER A 29 -10.46 1.11 -3.93
N SER A 30 -11.18 2.17 -3.57
CA SER A 30 -11.26 2.69 -2.21
C SER A 30 -11.76 1.56 -1.30
N THR A 31 -10.84 0.68 -0.96
CA THR A 31 -11.06 -0.53 -0.18
C THR A 31 -10.89 -0.02 1.23
N GLU A 32 -11.98 0.13 1.97
CA GLU A 32 -11.92 0.62 3.33
C GLU A 32 -10.91 -0.24 4.11
N CYS A 33 -9.82 0.38 4.58
CA CYS A 33 -8.78 -0.26 5.37
C CYS A 33 -9.27 -0.62 6.77
N LYS A 34 -10.51 -0.27 7.13
CA LYS A 34 -11.14 -0.56 8.42
C LYS A 34 -10.99 -2.02 8.90
N SER A 35 -10.88 -2.96 7.97
CA SER A 35 -10.62 -4.38 8.24
C SER A 35 -9.37 -4.91 7.53
N ILE A 36 -8.34 -4.08 7.33
CA ILE A 36 -7.10 -4.48 6.68
C ILE A 36 -6.43 -5.62 7.45
N SER A 37 -5.98 -6.66 6.74
CA SER A 37 -5.21 -7.72 7.38
C SER A 37 -3.84 -7.19 7.82
N LYS A 38 -3.23 -7.88 8.80
CA LYS A 38 -1.88 -7.59 9.27
C LYS A 38 -0.85 -7.58 8.13
N GLU A 39 -0.94 -8.58 7.26
CA GLU A 39 -0.04 -8.75 6.11
C GLU A 39 -0.23 -7.60 5.12
N LYS A 40 -1.49 -7.24 4.85
CA LYS A 40 -1.80 -6.15 3.93
C LYS A 40 -1.40 -4.79 4.49
N ALA A 41 -1.51 -4.58 5.78
CA ALA A 41 -1.04 -3.37 6.46
C ALA A 41 0.48 -3.21 6.34
N VAL A 42 1.25 -4.30 6.55
CA VAL A 42 2.71 -4.29 6.38
C VAL A 42 3.10 -4.03 4.93
N GLU A 43 2.42 -4.66 3.96
CA GLU A 43 2.65 -4.45 2.54
C GLU A 43 2.42 -2.98 2.16
N LEU A 44 1.27 -2.42 2.53
CA LEU A 44 0.90 -1.04 2.27
C LEU A 44 1.91 -0.06 2.89
N ALA A 45 2.29 -0.29 4.15
CA ALA A 45 3.28 0.53 4.83
C ALA A 45 4.65 0.47 4.13
N ARG A 46 5.09 -0.71 3.64
CA ARG A 46 6.37 -0.84 2.91
C ARG A 46 6.36 -0.09 1.60
N GLU A 47 5.29 -0.23 0.82
CA GLU A 47 5.14 0.46 -0.47
C GLU A 47 5.20 1.99 -0.27
N GLN A 48 4.38 2.50 0.64
CA GLN A 48 4.33 3.92 0.99
C GLN A 48 5.67 4.42 1.58
N LYS A 49 6.33 3.62 2.44
CA LYS A 49 7.65 3.94 3.01
C LYS A 49 8.68 4.14 1.90
N ARG A 50 8.73 3.26 0.91
CA ARG A 50 9.68 3.37 -0.22
C ARG A 50 9.46 4.67 -1.00
N GLY A 51 8.20 4.99 -1.32
CA GLY A 51 7.85 6.23 -2.03
C GLY A 51 8.05 7.51 -1.21
N MET A 52 7.98 7.43 0.12
CA MET A 52 8.32 8.52 1.03
C MET A 52 9.84 8.70 1.15
N LEU A 53 10.58 7.61 1.40
CA LEU A 53 12.04 7.65 1.59
C LEU A 53 12.79 8.02 0.32
N SER A 54 12.30 7.69 -0.87
CA SER A 54 12.94 8.07 -2.14
C SER A 54 13.14 9.59 -2.30
N ARG A 55 12.33 10.38 -1.59
CA ARG A 55 12.38 11.86 -1.56
C ARG A 55 13.07 12.43 -0.32
N ALA A 56 13.49 11.58 0.62
CA ALA A 56 14.15 12.00 1.85
C ALA A 56 15.67 12.18 1.66
N PHE A 57 16.33 12.86 2.61
CA PHE A 57 17.79 12.94 2.65
C PHE A 57 18.43 11.54 2.74
N ARG A 58 19.60 11.38 2.11
CA ARG A 58 20.34 10.11 2.04
C ARG A 58 20.54 9.45 3.41
N SER A 59 20.87 10.22 4.45
CA SER A 59 21.02 9.70 5.81
C SER A 59 19.75 9.03 6.34
N ARG A 60 18.57 9.59 6.06
CA ARG A 60 17.28 9.01 6.45
C ARG A 60 16.95 7.75 5.64
N GLN A 61 17.28 7.75 4.35
CA GLN A 61 17.15 6.56 3.50
C GLN A 61 18.00 5.41 4.04
N GLU A 62 19.27 5.69 4.34
CA GLU A 62 20.21 4.70 4.87
C GLU A 62 19.82 4.21 6.26
N ASN A 63 19.24 5.08 7.10
CA ASN A 63 18.77 4.72 8.44
C ASN A 63 17.59 3.73 8.40
N PHE A 64 16.61 3.97 7.54
CA PHE A 64 15.38 3.16 7.44
C PHE A 64 15.35 2.21 6.23
N ALA A 65 16.52 1.86 5.69
CA ALA A 65 16.67 0.94 4.56
C ALA A 65 16.17 -0.48 4.86
N SER A 66 16.10 -0.87 6.13
CA SER A 66 15.55 -2.17 6.52
C SER A 66 14.03 -2.22 6.29
N ASP A 67 13.56 -3.33 5.71
CA ASP A 67 12.13 -3.62 5.51
C ASP A 67 11.53 -4.45 6.65
N THR A 68 12.27 -4.66 7.74
CA THR A 68 11.75 -5.29 8.96
C THR A 68 10.67 -4.40 9.56
N ALA A 69 9.44 -4.92 9.53
CA ALA A 69 8.25 -4.25 10.00
C ALA A 69 7.72 -4.94 11.25
N ILE A 70 7.32 -4.15 12.24
CA ILE A 70 6.70 -4.64 13.47
C ILE A 70 5.26 -4.12 13.48
N LEU A 71 4.31 -5.03 13.51
CA LEU A 71 2.91 -4.69 13.74
C LEU A 71 2.70 -4.42 15.22
N ALA A 72 2.21 -3.23 15.54
CA ALA A 72 1.71 -2.96 16.87
C ALA A 72 0.21 -3.28 16.92
N GLY A 73 -0.26 -3.74 18.08
CA GLY A 73 -1.69 -3.99 18.31
C GLY A 73 -2.54 -2.73 18.13
N ASP A 74 -3.83 -2.95 17.86
CA ASP A 74 -4.80 -1.93 17.47
C ASP A 74 -4.78 -0.70 18.39
N ARG A 75 -4.87 0.47 17.76
CA ARG A 75 -5.00 1.76 18.44
C ARG A 75 -6.30 2.39 18.00
N ALA A 76 -7.06 2.93 18.96
CA ALA A 76 -8.28 3.67 18.68
C ALA A 76 -8.02 4.76 17.61
N GLY A 77 -8.79 4.72 16.52
CA GLY A 77 -8.74 5.71 15.43
C GLY A 77 -7.85 5.35 14.23
N TYR A 78 -7.23 4.17 14.19
CA TYR A 78 -6.47 3.69 13.03
C TYR A 78 -6.80 2.24 12.72
N ALA A 79 -6.75 1.89 11.43
CA ALA A 79 -6.91 0.53 10.95
C ALA A 79 -5.72 -0.37 11.31
N ALA A 80 -4.49 0.17 11.29
CA ALA A 80 -3.29 -0.57 11.69
C ALA A 80 -2.14 0.37 12.04
N LYS A 81 -1.14 -0.16 12.74
CA LYS A 81 0.12 0.52 13.04
C LYS A 81 1.31 -0.38 12.71
N VAL A 82 2.22 0.13 11.89
CA VAL A 82 3.43 -0.57 11.45
C VAL A 82 4.65 0.25 11.83
N SER A 83 5.64 -0.34 12.49
CA SER A 83 6.91 0.32 12.85
C SER A 83 8.08 -0.27 12.08
N PHE A 84 9.02 0.57 11.67
CA PHE A 84 10.29 0.20 11.05
C PHE A 84 11.43 0.72 11.91
N LYS A 85 12.30 -0.18 12.38
CA LYS A 85 13.44 0.19 13.21
C LYS A 85 14.58 0.77 12.35
N GLY A 86 15.04 1.94 12.70
CA GLY A 86 16.22 2.58 12.15
C GLY A 86 17.52 2.02 12.74
N LYS A 87 18.63 2.23 12.03
CA LYS A 87 19.98 1.85 12.50
C LYS A 87 20.41 2.64 13.74
N ASP A 88 19.92 3.86 13.87
CA ASP A 88 20.15 4.75 15.02
C ASP A 88 19.25 4.44 16.22
N GLY A 89 18.39 3.42 16.13
CA GLY A 89 17.46 3.04 17.19
C GLY A 89 16.13 3.79 17.17
N GLN A 90 15.96 4.81 16.33
CA GLN A 90 14.67 5.47 16.13
C GLN A 90 13.67 4.55 15.41
N GLU A 91 12.39 4.79 15.60
CA GLU A 91 11.32 4.06 14.93
C GLU A 91 10.56 4.96 13.96
N LEU A 92 10.50 4.55 12.70
CA LEU A 92 9.59 5.14 11.72
C LEU A 92 8.25 4.40 11.80
N VAL A 93 7.23 5.08 12.30
CA VAL A 93 5.90 4.51 12.54
C VAL A 93 4.93 4.99 11.47
N GLY A 94 4.39 4.05 10.70
CA GLY A 94 3.27 4.22 9.80
C GLY A 94 1.94 3.95 10.53
N LEU A 95 1.06 4.94 10.52
CA LEU A 95 -0.31 4.88 11.03
C LEU A 95 -1.26 4.79 9.85
N ILE A 96 -1.96 3.67 9.72
CA ILE A 96 -2.86 3.40 8.59
C ILE A 96 -4.28 3.79 9.01
N GLY A 97 -4.85 4.79 8.34
CA GLY A 97 -6.24 5.22 8.52
C GLY A 97 -7.25 4.22 7.95
N GLU A 98 -8.51 4.37 8.33
CA GLU A 98 -9.62 3.55 7.79
C GLU A 98 -9.83 3.76 6.27
N ASP A 99 -9.35 4.88 5.74
CA ASP A 99 -9.34 5.25 4.31
C ASP A 99 -8.07 4.80 3.57
N CYS A 100 -7.22 3.99 4.20
CA CYS A 100 -5.91 3.55 3.72
C CYS A 100 -4.85 4.64 3.59
N TYR A 101 -5.09 5.85 4.11
CA TYR A 101 -4.04 6.85 4.22
C TYR A 101 -2.97 6.38 5.20
N VAL A 102 -1.68 6.55 4.88
CA VAL A 102 -0.57 6.22 5.77
C VAL A 102 0.09 7.50 6.28
N GLY A 103 -0.17 7.85 7.53
CA GLY A 103 0.54 8.91 8.24
C GLY A 103 1.86 8.42 8.80
N TRP A 104 2.90 9.26 8.77
CA TRP A 104 4.25 8.91 9.22
C TRP A 104 4.69 9.75 10.41
N THR A 105 5.26 9.10 11.43
CA THR A 105 5.91 9.77 12.56
C THR A 105 7.21 9.05 12.91
N ILE A 106 8.17 9.79 13.47
CA ILE A 106 9.40 9.22 14.05
C ILE A 106 9.25 9.20 15.57
N LYS A 107 9.76 8.14 16.22
CA LYS A 107 9.81 7.97 17.67
C LYS A 107 11.19 7.59 18.15
#